data_AF-A0A166HMX8-F1
#
_entry.id   AF-A0A166HMX8-F1
#
_cell.length_a   1.000
_cell.length_b   1.000
_cell.length_c   1.000
_cell.angle_alpha   90.00
_cell.angle_beta   90.00
_cell.angle_gamma   90.00
#
_symmetry.space_group_name_H-M   'P 1'
#
loop_
_entity.id
_entity.type
_entity.pdbx_description
1 polymer ?
#
loop_
_entity_poly.entity_id
_entity_poly.type
_entity_poly.pdbx_seq_one_letter_code
_entity_poly.pdbx_strand_id
1 'polypeptide(L)'
;MQEGQSDPIREPISALLDTWFAFGSLLGLDADEQRCRHEQDRLRCWWRGCQCKPRKDDTTIKLLQCAGCGEVRYCSKKCQRIDWTAGGHKRMCRRLK
;
A
#
# COMPACT_ATOMS: atom_id res chain seq x y z
N MET A 1 -33.84 -4.65 -33.79
CA MET A 1 -32.50 -5.09 -33.38
C MET A 1 -31.60 -3.88 -33.57
N GLN A 2 -31.31 -3.14 -32.48
CA GLN A 2 -30.44 -1.95 -32.55
C GLN A 2 -29.03 -2.40 -32.16
N GLU A 3 -28.10 -2.18 -33.09
CA GLU A 3 -26.70 -2.52 -32.94
C GLU A 3 -26.07 -1.63 -31.86
N GLY A 4 -25.43 -2.28 -30.88
CA GLY A 4 -24.70 -1.62 -29.81
C GLY A 4 -23.47 -0.94 -30.38
N GLN A 5 -23.59 0.37 -30.62
CA GLN A 5 -22.51 1.19 -31.13
C GLN A 5 -21.41 1.30 -30.05
N SER A 6 -20.26 0.67 -30.31
CA SER A 6 -19.10 0.68 -29.44
C SER A 6 -18.52 2.09 -29.35
N ASP A 7 -18.34 2.53 -28.11
CA ASP A 7 -17.93 3.88 -27.76
C ASP A 7 -16.43 4.08 -28.09
N PRO A 8 -16.05 5.00 -28.99
CA PRO A 8 -14.70 5.09 -29.58
C PRO A 8 -13.60 5.45 -28.57
N ILE A 9 -13.97 5.84 -27.35
CA ILE A 9 -13.04 6.15 -26.25
C ILE A 9 -12.81 4.93 -25.35
N ARG A 10 -13.72 3.93 -25.36
CA ARG A 10 -13.63 2.76 -24.45
C ARG A 10 -12.64 1.70 -24.94
N GLU A 11 -12.57 1.47 -26.25
CA GLU A 11 -11.67 0.47 -26.86
C GLU A 11 -10.17 0.78 -26.69
N PRO A 12 -9.69 2.03 -26.84
CA PRO A 12 -8.27 2.34 -26.62
C PRO A 12 -7.85 2.18 -25.16
N ILE A 13 -8.77 2.43 -24.22
CA ILE A 13 -8.50 2.34 -22.78
C ILE A 13 -8.44 0.88 -22.33
N SER A 14 -9.32 0.01 -22.83
CA SER A 14 -9.27 -1.42 -22.51
C SER A 14 -7.96 -2.05 -22.97
N ALA A 15 -7.54 -1.82 -24.22
CA ALA A 15 -6.29 -2.34 -24.76
C ALA A 15 -5.06 -1.87 -23.96
N LEU A 16 -5.05 -0.62 -23.50
CA LEU A 16 -3.98 -0.08 -22.65
C LEU A 16 -3.96 -0.78 -21.28
N LEU A 17 -5.12 -0.96 -20.65
CA LEU A 17 -5.24 -1.64 -19.36
C LEU A 17 -4.81 -3.10 -19.47
N ASP A 18 -5.22 -3.81 -20.52
CA ASP A 18 -4.85 -5.20 -20.76
C ASP A 18 -3.34 -5.34 -20.94
N THR A 19 -2.73 -4.44 -21.72
CA THR A 19 -1.28 -4.41 -21.92
C THR A 19 -0.54 -4.12 -20.61
N TRP A 20 -1.05 -3.18 -19.80
CA TRP A 20 -0.49 -2.86 -18.49
C TRP A 20 -0.57 -4.05 -17.51
N PHE A 21 -1.72 -4.74 -17.45
CA PHE A 21 -1.86 -5.94 -16.63
C PHE A 21 -0.97 -7.08 -17.12
N ALA A 22 -0.88 -7.31 -18.42
CA ALA A 22 0.00 -8.32 -19.00
C ALA A 22 1.48 -8.05 -18.66
N PHE A 23 1.91 -6.80 -18.73
CA PHE A 23 3.25 -6.39 -18.31
C PHE A 23 3.49 -6.61 -16.82
N GLY A 24 2.51 -6.27 -15.96
CA GLY A 24 2.58 -6.57 -14.53
C GLY A 24 2.75 -8.07 -14.27
N SER A 25 1.92 -8.91 -14.89
CA SER A 25 2.00 -10.37 -14.81
C SER A 25 3.35 -10.92 -15.28
N LEU A 26 3.92 -10.37 -16.36
CA LEU A 26 5.25 -10.76 -16.85
C LEU A 26 6.35 -10.50 -15.82
N LEU A 27 6.23 -9.43 -15.04
CA LEU A 27 7.14 -9.10 -13.94
C LEU A 27 6.84 -9.87 -12.64
N GLY A 28 5.82 -10.74 -12.64
CA GLY A 28 5.34 -11.42 -11.43
C GLY A 28 4.64 -10.48 -10.46
N LEU A 29 4.10 -9.36 -10.94
CA LEU A 29 3.35 -8.38 -10.16
C LEU A 29 1.86 -8.56 -10.39
N ASP A 30 1.21 -9.37 -9.56
CA ASP A 30 -0.25 -9.49 -9.54
C ASP A 30 -0.88 -8.33 -8.74
N ALA A 31 -1.84 -7.63 -9.36
CA ALA A 31 -2.42 -6.42 -8.78
C ALA A 31 -3.21 -6.69 -7.49
N ASP A 32 -3.91 -7.83 -7.41
CA ASP A 32 -4.68 -8.21 -6.24
C ASP A 32 -3.77 -8.68 -5.10
N GLU A 33 -2.71 -9.42 -5.43
CA GLU A 33 -1.68 -9.80 -4.48
C GLU A 33 -0.98 -8.57 -3.90
N GLN A 34 -0.59 -7.59 -4.73
CA GLN A 34 0.03 -6.36 -4.23
C GLN A 34 -0.93 -5.55 -3.35
N ARG A 35 -2.23 -5.52 -3.70
CA ARG A 35 -3.25 -4.87 -2.89
C ARG A 35 -3.41 -5.56 -1.53
N CYS A 36 -3.49 -6.89 -1.52
CA CYS A 36 -3.57 -7.69 -0.30
C CYS A 36 -2.34 -7.51 0.60
N ARG A 37 -1.13 -7.58 0.02
CA ARG A 37 0.13 -7.30 0.74
C ARG A 37 0.13 -5.90 1.36
N HIS A 38 -0.28 -4.89 0.59
CA HIS A 38 -0.39 -3.51 1.06
C HIS A 38 -1.41 -3.36 2.21
N GLU A 39 -2.56 -4.03 2.13
CA GLU A 39 -3.55 -4.06 3.20
C GLU A 39 -3.06 -4.79 4.46
N GLN A 40 -2.28 -5.86 4.30
CA GLN A 40 -1.68 -6.59 5.42
C GLN A 40 -0.56 -5.81 6.11
N ASP A 41 0.31 -5.14 5.34
CA ASP A 41 1.35 -4.26 5.88
C ASP A 41 0.74 -3.10 6.68
N ARG A 42 -0.44 -2.65 6.26
CA ARG A 42 -1.27 -1.68 6.95
C ARG A 42 -1.80 -2.15 8.31
N LEU A 43 -1.78 -3.45 8.61
CA LEU A 43 -2.17 -4.05 9.90
C LEU A 43 -0.97 -4.28 10.83
N ARG A 44 0.24 -3.85 10.45
CA ARG A 44 1.45 -4.06 11.22
C ARG A 44 2.16 -2.75 11.51
N CYS A 45 3.05 -2.79 12.50
CA CYS A 45 3.98 -1.69 12.72
C CYS A 45 4.94 -1.63 11.52
N TRP A 46 5.05 -0.46 10.90
CA TRP A 46 5.91 -0.22 9.75
C TRP A 46 7.40 -0.32 10.11
N TRP A 47 7.77 0.02 11.35
CA TRP A 47 9.15 -0.05 11.78
C TRP A 47 9.66 -1.49 11.76
N ARG A 48 10.54 -1.83 10.82
CA ARG A 48 11.10 -3.20 10.64
C ARG A 48 11.86 -3.70 11.87
N GLY A 49 12.44 -2.81 12.66
CA GLY A 49 13.11 -3.13 13.93
C GLY A 49 12.17 -3.23 15.15
N CYS A 50 10.86 -3.25 14.95
CA CYS A 50 9.89 -3.34 16.03
C CYS A 50 9.93 -4.73 16.69
N GLN A 51 10.14 -4.77 18.01
CA GLN A 51 10.12 -6.01 18.79
C GLN A 51 8.71 -6.44 19.20
N CYS A 52 7.69 -5.61 18.93
CA CYS A 52 6.31 -6.00 19.20
C CYS A 52 5.91 -7.14 18.26
N LYS A 53 5.69 -8.32 18.82
CA LYS A 53 5.04 -9.42 18.12
C LYS A 53 3.62 -8.95 17.71
N PRO A 54 3.10 -9.36 16.54
CA PRO A 54 1.67 -9.24 16.30
C PRO A 54 0.98 -10.05 17.40
N ARG A 55 0.26 -9.37 18.29
CA ARG A 55 -0.55 -10.03 19.31
C ARG A 55 -1.60 -10.83 18.54
N LYS A 56 -1.56 -12.16 18.65
CA LYS A 56 -2.47 -13.07 17.94
C LYS A 56 -3.92 -12.95 18.44
N ASP A 57 -4.11 -12.28 19.58
CA ASP A 57 -5.32 -12.23 20.38
C ASP A 57 -6.00 -10.85 20.41
N ASP A 58 -5.35 -9.80 19.92
CA ASP A 58 -5.91 -8.45 19.96
C ASP A 58 -6.20 -7.94 18.55
N THR A 59 -7.41 -8.25 18.08
CA THR A 59 -8.04 -7.72 16.85
C THR A 59 -8.17 -6.19 16.86
N THR A 60 -7.64 -5.50 17.88
CA THR A 60 -7.90 -4.10 18.18
C THR A 60 -6.67 -3.28 18.56
N ILE A 61 -5.44 -3.70 18.22
CA ILE A 61 -4.30 -2.79 18.34
C ILE A 61 -4.51 -1.63 17.35
N LYS A 62 -5.03 -0.50 17.85
CA LYS A 62 -5.16 0.74 17.11
C LYS A 62 -3.76 1.26 16.78
N LEU A 63 -3.32 0.98 15.56
CA LEU A 63 -2.05 1.50 15.07
C LEU A 63 -2.17 3.00 14.76
N LEU A 64 -1.13 3.74 15.15
CA LEU A 64 -1.00 5.17 14.94
C LEU A 64 -0.52 5.44 13.52
N GLN A 65 -1.34 6.13 12.72
CA GLN A 65 -0.94 6.57 11.39
C GLN A 65 0.08 7.70 11.48
N CYS A 66 1.02 7.75 10.53
CA CYS A 66 1.88 8.90 10.40
C CYS A 66 1.05 10.15 10.04
N ALA A 67 1.06 11.16 10.90
CA ALA A 67 0.35 12.43 10.66
C ALA A 67 0.86 13.22 9.44
N GLY A 68 2.03 12.85 8.90
CA GLY A 68 2.57 13.48 7.70
C GLY A 68 2.01 12.87 6.41
N CYS A 69 2.23 11.58 6.20
CA CYS A 69 1.88 10.92 4.94
C CYS A 69 0.60 10.08 5.01
N GLY A 70 0.12 9.67 6.18
CA GLY A 70 -1.03 8.76 6.32
C GLY A 70 -0.80 7.31 5.84
N GLU A 71 0.30 7.03 5.13
CA GLU A 71 0.58 5.74 4.49
C GLU A 71 0.99 4.66 5.50
N VAL A 72 1.89 5.01 6.43
CA VAL A 72 2.50 4.05 7.36
C VAL A 72 1.87 4.11 8.74
N ARG A 73 1.89 2.98 9.45
CA ARG A 73 1.31 2.84 10.79
C ARG A 73 2.31 2.32 11.81
N TYR A 74 2.14 2.72 13.07
CA TYR A 74 3.04 2.33 14.17
C TYR A 74 2.26 1.83 15.37
N CYS A 75 2.80 0.83 16.08
CA CYS A 75 2.21 0.38 17.35
C CYS A 75 2.36 1.42 18.47
N SER A 76 3.28 2.39 18.33
CA SER A 76 3.56 3.40 19.35
C SER A 76 4.26 4.62 18.77
N LYS A 77 4.16 5.76 19.45
CA LYS A 77 4.97 6.97 19.16
C LYS A 77 6.47 6.69 19.24
N LYS A 78 6.89 5.73 20.07
CA LYS A 78 8.30 5.31 20.16
C LYS A 78 8.78 4.71 18.85
N CYS A 79 8.03 3.77 18.27
CA CYS A 79 8.37 3.17 16.97
C CYS A 79 8.38 4.21 15.86
N GLN A 80 7.40 5.11 15.84
CA GLN A 80 7.38 6.23 14.88
C GLN A 80 8.65 7.09 14.98
N ARG A 81 9.07 7.45 16.20
CA ARG A 81 10.25 8.31 16.41
C ARG A 81 11.54 7.61 15.98
N ILE A 82 11.71 6.34 16.31
CA ILE A 82 12.88 5.56 15.92
C ILE A 82 12.93 5.39 14.40
N ASP A 83 11.80 5.06 13.77
CA ASP A 83 11.74 4.93 12.32
C ASP A 83 11.98 6.27 11.60
N TRP A 84 11.54 7.37 12.22
CA TRP A 84 11.83 8.72 11.72
C TRP A 84 13.32 9.04 11.70
N THR A 85 14.06 8.72 12.77
CA THR A 85 15.48 9.10 12.90
C THR A 85 16.43 8.06 12.33
N ALA A 86 16.21 6.78 12.63
CA ALA A 86 17.09 5.66 12.28
C ALA A 86 16.55 4.79 11.15
N GLY A 87 15.23 4.74 10.97
CA GLY A 87 14.59 3.86 9.99
C GLY A 87 14.42 4.42 8.58
N GLY A 88 14.74 5.70 8.41
CA GLY A 88 14.70 6.34 7.10
C GLY A 88 13.31 6.82 6.68
N HIS A 89 12.27 6.68 7.51
CA HIS A 89 10.93 7.19 7.16
C HIS A 89 10.93 8.70 6.89
N LYS A 90 11.80 9.47 7.56
CA LYS A 90 11.98 10.90 7.28
C LYS A 90 12.31 11.18 5.81
N ARG A 91 13.05 10.31 5.11
CA ARG A 91 13.40 10.50 3.69
C ARG A 91 12.27 10.12 2.74
N MET A 92 11.38 9.22 3.17
CA MET A 92 10.30 8.67 2.35
C MET A 92 8.95 9.34 2.58
N CYS A 93 8.80 10.11 3.66
CA CYS A 93 7.54 10.72 4.03
C CYS A 93 7.10 11.78 3.01
N ARG A 94 5.97 11.54 2.33
CA ARG A 94 5.42 12.40 1.27
C ARG A 94 5.13 13.84 1.70
N ARG A 95 4.92 14.11 3.00
CA ARG A 95 4.79 15.48 3.55
C ARG A 95 6.05 16.33 3.37
N LEU A 96 7.21 15.71 3.19
CA LEU A 96 8.50 16.39 3.05
C LEU A 96 8.90 16.62 1.58
N LYS A 97 7.97 16.41 0.63
CA LYS A 97 8.10 16.92 -0.73
C LYS A 97 7.61 18.36 -0.80
#